data_AF-A0A540K8B9-F1
#
_entry.id   AF-A0A540K8B9-F1
#
_cell.length_a   1.000
_cell.length_b   1.000
_cell.length_c   1.000
_cell.angle_alpha   90.00
_cell.angle_beta   90.00
_cell.angle_gamma   90.00
#
_symmetry.space_group_name_H-M   'P 1'
#
loop_
_entity.id
_entity.type
_entity.pdbx_description
1 polymer ?
#
loop_
_entity_poly.entity_id
_entity_poly.type
_entity_poly.pdbx_seq_one_letter_code
_entity_poly.pdbx_strand_id
1 'polypeptide(L)'
;MKTAGDFLVGDFWKEINTDSLETETSLFWPEYFQMFSKGMCYWLAIEQDKELFPFDLIGSRFQANGTLIISFDTSREVSHGIPLPSELQQFVRSDHLCLKLTVWNESVAFLARVVNSPHDNRYPEPYEMWVMDDDFKGAY
;
A
#
# COMPACT_ATOMS: atom_id res chain seq x y z
N MET A 1 -53.66 8.84 -1.28
CA MET A 1 -53.03 9.57 -0.15
C MET A 1 -51.65 8.96 0.05
N LYS A 2 -50.60 9.78 -0.05
CA LYS A 2 -49.14 9.45 0.00
C LYS A 2 -48.79 8.64 1.27
N THR A 3 -47.82 7.73 1.27
CA THR A 3 -46.38 8.06 1.20
C THR A 3 -45.53 7.12 0.34
N ALA A 4 -44.69 7.75 -0.47
CA ALA A 4 -43.50 7.18 -1.05
C ALA A 4 -42.45 6.94 0.04
N GLY A 5 -41.73 5.84 -0.08
CA GLY A 5 -40.50 5.52 0.63
C GLY A 5 -39.70 4.66 -0.32
N ASP A 6 -39.21 5.28 -1.39
CA ASP A 6 -38.41 4.63 -2.42
C ASP A 6 -37.17 3.98 -1.78
N PHE A 7 -36.88 2.79 -2.30
CA PHE A 7 -35.75 1.93 -1.97
C PHE A 7 -34.42 2.68 -1.81
N LEU A 8 -33.69 2.37 -0.75
CA LEU A 8 -32.22 2.43 -0.72
C LEU A 8 -31.71 1.18 0.02
N VAL A 9 -31.95 0.01 -0.57
CA VAL A 9 -31.22 -1.21 -0.21
C VAL A 9 -29.79 -1.03 -0.75
N GLY A 10 -28.80 -1.39 0.06
CA GLY A 10 -27.36 -1.18 -0.19
C GLY A 10 -26.76 -2.02 -1.31
N ASP A 11 -27.41 -2.07 -2.48
CA ASP A 11 -26.99 -2.86 -3.65
C ASP A 11 -26.00 -2.10 -4.57
N PHE A 12 -25.42 -0.98 -4.10
CA PHE A 12 -24.44 -0.19 -4.84
C PHE A 12 -22.99 -0.65 -4.62
N TRP A 13 -22.77 -1.64 -3.78
CA TRP A 13 -21.44 -2.14 -3.44
C TRP A 13 -21.18 -3.44 -4.20
N LYS A 14 -20.02 -3.50 -4.86
CA LYS A 14 -19.48 -4.73 -5.44
C LYS A 14 -18.24 -5.12 -4.64
N GLU A 15 -18.16 -6.37 -4.25
CA GLU A 15 -16.94 -6.94 -3.66
C GLU A 15 -15.87 -7.14 -4.75
N ILE A 16 -14.63 -6.75 -4.45
CA ILE A 16 -13.48 -6.96 -5.33
C ILE A 16 -12.75 -8.23 -4.92
N ASN A 17 -12.23 -8.97 -5.90
CA ASN A 17 -11.38 -10.13 -5.62
C ASN A 17 -10.06 -9.67 -4.99
N THR A 18 -9.66 -10.30 -3.89
CA THR A 18 -8.43 -9.97 -3.13
C THR A 18 -7.40 -11.10 -3.12
N ASP A 19 -7.60 -12.18 -3.90
CA ASP A 19 -6.69 -13.33 -4.00
C ASP A 19 -5.29 -12.91 -4.47
N SER A 20 -5.19 -11.78 -5.19
CA SER A 20 -3.91 -11.21 -5.65
C SER A 20 -3.17 -10.38 -4.59
N LEU A 21 -3.75 -10.20 -3.41
CA LEU A 21 -3.08 -9.61 -2.24
C LEU A 21 -2.31 -10.62 -1.41
N GLU A 22 -2.24 -11.87 -1.86
CA GLU A 22 -1.45 -12.90 -1.23
C GLU A 22 -0.54 -13.62 -2.24
N THR A 23 0.58 -14.10 -1.73
CA THR A 23 1.48 -15.01 -2.44
C THR A 23 1.49 -16.36 -1.72
N GLU A 24 2.28 -17.32 -2.21
CA GLU A 24 2.47 -18.59 -1.52
C GLU A 24 2.96 -18.39 -0.07
N THR A 25 3.84 -17.42 0.14
CA THR A 25 4.53 -17.21 1.42
C THR A 25 4.08 -15.97 2.19
N SER A 26 3.48 -14.98 1.54
CA SER A 26 3.21 -13.67 2.15
C SER A 26 1.75 -13.22 1.98
N LEU A 27 1.29 -12.38 2.90
CA LEU A 27 0.05 -11.59 2.83
C LEU A 27 0.40 -10.11 2.72
N PHE A 28 -0.32 -9.38 1.88
CA PHE A 28 -0.19 -7.93 1.74
C PHE A 28 -1.41 -7.25 2.37
N TRP A 29 -1.17 -6.46 3.42
CA TRP A 29 -2.20 -5.75 4.16
C TRP A 29 -2.22 -4.28 3.73
N PRO A 30 -3.22 -3.84 2.95
CA PRO A 30 -3.37 -2.43 2.62
C PRO A 30 -3.61 -1.62 3.90
N GLU A 31 -2.84 -0.57 4.11
CA GLU A 31 -3.03 0.35 5.23
C GLU A 31 -3.90 1.54 4.80
N TYR A 32 -3.26 2.57 4.26
CA TYR A 32 -3.91 3.81 3.86
C TYR A 32 -3.98 3.90 2.34
N PHE A 33 -5.19 4.12 1.81
CA PHE A 33 -5.37 4.51 0.42
C PHE A 33 -4.63 5.82 0.17
N GLN A 34 -3.80 5.84 -0.87
CA GLN A 34 -2.98 6.99 -1.19
C GLN A 34 -3.57 7.80 -2.35
N MET A 35 -3.85 7.14 -3.48
CA MET A 35 -4.27 7.83 -4.69
C MET A 35 -4.87 6.91 -5.76
N PHE A 36 -5.57 7.54 -6.70
CA PHE A 36 -6.00 6.95 -7.96
C PHE A 36 -5.31 7.69 -9.12
N SER A 37 -4.73 6.94 -10.07
CA SER A 37 -4.12 7.51 -11.27
C SER A 37 -4.19 6.53 -12.43
N LYS A 38 -4.52 7.02 -13.63
CA LYS A 38 -4.53 6.24 -14.88
C LYS A 38 -5.27 4.89 -14.79
N GLY A 39 -6.40 4.83 -14.07
CA GLY A 39 -7.21 3.60 -13.92
C GLY A 39 -6.71 2.65 -12.82
N MET A 40 -5.68 3.05 -12.08
CA MET A 40 -5.08 2.25 -11.00
C MET A 40 -5.34 2.91 -9.64
N CYS A 41 -5.67 2.10 -8.64
CA CYS A 41 -5.68 2.52 -7.24
C CYS A 41 -4.35 2.12 -6.57
N TYR A 42 -3.87 2.95 -5.64
CA TYR A 42 -2.62 2.68 -4.92
C TYR A 42 -2.76 2.82 -3.40
N TRP A 43 -2.14 1.89 -2.68
CA TRP A 43 -2.05 1.88 -1.21
C TRP A 43 -0.61 1.69 -0.78
N LEU A 44 -0.28 2.22 0.41
CA LEU A 44 0.83 1.66 1.18
C LEU A 44 0.33 0.40 1.87
N ALA A 45 1.20 -0.59 1.98
CA ALA A 45 0.85 -1.87 2.57
C ALA A 45 1.99 -2.48 3.36
N ILE A 46 1.61 -3.32 4.31
CA ILE A 46 2.52 -4.16 5.08
C ILE A 46 2.55 -5.55 4.46
N GLU A 47 3.75 -6.05 4.20
CA GLU A 47 3.97 -7.46 3.89
C GLU A 47 4.18 -8.28 5.17
N GLN A 48 3.53 -9.43 5.25
CA GLN A 48 3.62 -10.36 6.37
C GLN A 48 3.83 -11.79 5.87
N ASP A 49 4.80 -12.52 6.44
CA ASP A 49 4.94 -13.96 6.19
C ASP A 49 3.77 -14.77 6.78
N LYS A 50 3.24 -15.70 5.99
CA LYS A 50 2.20 -16.66 6.39
C LYS A 50 2.70 -17.67 7.41
N GLU A 51 3.99 -18.04 7.38
CA GLU A 51 4.57 -19.02 8.30
C GLU A 51 4.83 -18.44 9.70
N LEU A 52 4.97 -17.11 9.82
CA LEU A 52 5.19 -16.42 11.09
C LEU A 52 3.86 -16.10 11.80
N PHE A 53 2.87 -16.97 11.65
CA PHE A 53 1.55 -16.86 12.25
C PHE A 53 1.43 -17.74 13.50
N PRO A 54 2.01 -17.38 14.67
CA PRO A 54 1.59 -18.00 15.91
C PRO A 54 0.28 -17.33 16.32
N PHE A 55 -0.85 -17.98 16.05
CA PHE A 55 -2.14 -17.65 16.67
C PHE A 55 -2.08 -17.63 18.21
N ASP A 56 -0.98 -18.12 18.81
CA ASP A 56 -0.87 -18.40 20.25
C ASP A 56 0.02 -17.45 21.07
N LEU A 57 0.61 -16.38 20.51
CA LEU A 57 1.33 -15.40 21.34
C LEU A 57 0.52 -14.12 21.52
N ILE A 58 -0.31 -14.15 22.56
CA ILE A 58 -0.80 -12.97 23.28
C ILE A 58 0.42 -12.08 23.59
N GLY A 59 0.68 -11.08 22.74
CA GLY A 59 1.73 -10.08 22.93
C GLY A 59 2.93 -10.13 21.99
N SER A 60 3.03 -11.05 21.01
CA SER A 60 4.06 -10.92 19.96
C SER A 60 3.57 -9.91 18.92
N ARG A 61 4.24 -8.76 18.87
CA ARG A 61 3.98 -7.67 17.91
C ARG A 61 3.92 -8.24 16.48
N PHE A 62 2.95 -7.78 15.70
CA PHE A 62 2.94 -7.92 14.24
C PHE A 62 4.36 -7.73 13.71
N GLN A 63 4.97 -8.79 13.19
CA GLN A 63 6.31 -8.73 12.63
C GLN A 63 6.16 -8.54 11.13
N ALA A 64 5.89 -7.29 10.75
CA ALA A 64 5.91 -6.86 9.36
C ALA A 64 7.28 -7.21 8.76
N ASN A 65 7.27 -7.93 7.64
CA ASN A 65 8.48 -8.17 6.87
C ASN A 65 8.95 -6.92 6.15
N GLY A 66 7.94 -6.17 5.69
CA GLY A 66 8.06 -5.29 4.56
C GLY A 66 7.02 -4.19 4.56
N THR A 67 7.34 -3.06 3.93
CA THR A 67 6.42 -2.02 3.47
C THR A 67 6.57 -2.02 1.97
N LEU A 68 5.45 -2.05 1.27
CA LEU A 68 5.39 -2.06 -0.18
C LEU A 68 4.25 -1.18 -0.67
N ILE A 69 4.20 -0.97 -1.98
CA ILE A 69 3.08 -0.28 -2.64
C ILE A 69 2.18 -1.33 -3.28
N ILE A 70 0.90 -1.35 -2.93
CA ILE A 70 -0.09 -2.13 -3.69
C ILE A 70 -0.58 -1.24 -4.83
N SER A 71 -0.56 -1.78 -6.05
CA SER A 71 -1.30 -1.23 -7.19
C SER A 71 -2.49 -2.14 -7.51
N PHE A 72 -3.64 -1.58 -7.88
CA PHE A 72 -4.83 -2.32 -8.29
C PHE A 72 -5.35 -1.78 -9.62
N ASP A 73 -5.42 -2.64 -10.63
CA ASP A 73 -6.03 -2.36 -11.92
C ASP A 73 -7.55 -2.50 -11.82
N THR A 74 -8.24 -1.36 -11.89
CA THR A 74 -9.72 -1.33 -11.79
C THR A 74 -10.42 -1.96 -13.00
N SER A 75 -9.74 -2.13 -14.13
CA SER A 75 -10.31 -2.75 -15.33
C SER A 75 -10.18 -4.27 -15.34
N ARG A 76 -9.12 -4.80 -14.72
CA ARG A 76 -8.82 -6.24 -14.65
C ARG A 76 -9.14 -6.84 -13.29
N GLU A 77 -9.37 -6.00 -12.27
CA GLU A 77 -9.58 -6.39 -10.87
C GLU A 77 -8.42 -7.22 -10.31
N VAL A 78 -7.19 -6.85 -10.68
CA VAL A 78 -5.95 -7.51 -10.24
C VAL A 78 -5.11 -6.51 -9.46
N SER A 79 -4.56 -6.97 -8.34
CA SER A 79 -3.57 -6.22 -7.56
C SER A 79 -2.17 -6.80 -7.67
N HIS A 80 -1.18 -5.92 -7.54
CA HIS A 80 0.24 -6.26 -7.53
C HIS A 80 0.94 -5.54 -6.38
N GLY A 81 1.73 -6.29 -5.61
CA GLY A 81 2.68 -5.73 -4.65
C GLY A 81 3.94 -5.25 -5.36
N ILE A 82 4.31 -3.99 -5.15
CA ILE A 82 5.47 -3.35 -5.73
C ILE A 82 6.46 -3.08 -4.60
N PRO A 83 7.63 -3.74 -4.59
CA PRO A 83 8.61 -3.54 -3.55
C PRO A 83 9.18 -2.11 -3.62
N LEU A 84 9.56 -1.57 -2.46
CA LEU A 84 10.31 -0.32 -2.41
C LEU A 84 11.74 -0.50 -2.96
N PRO A 85 12.37 0.59 -3.45
CA PRO A 85 13.78 0.60 -3.80
C PRO A 85 14.67 0.02 -2.70
N SER A 86 15.74 -0.65 -3.10
CA SER A 86 16.65 -1.37 -2.20
C SER A 86 17.26 -0.50 -1.10
N GLU A 87 17.47 0.78 -1.41
CA GLU A 87 18.00 1.83 -0.55
C GLU A 87 17.07 2.11 0.64
N LEU A 88 15.76 1.91 0.44
CA LEU A 88 14.75 2.12 1.46
C LEU A 88 14.44 0.87 2.27
N GLN A 89 14.81 -0.32 1.78
CA GLN A 89 14.50 -1.61 2.41
C GLN A 89 15.03 -1.73 3.85
N GLN A 90 16.14 -1.05 4.17
CA GLN A 90 16.68 -1.05 5.53
C GLN A 90 15.80 -0.29 6.54
N PHE A 91 14.96 0.63 6.09
CA PHE A 91 14.08 1.46 6.94
C PHE A 91 12.67 0.90 7.06
N VAL A 92 12.34 -0.08 6.23
CA VAL A 92 11.00 -0.68 6.12
C VAL A 92 10.49 -1.27 7.44
N ARG A 93 11.38 -1.78 8.29
CA ARG A 93 11.00 -2.34 9.61
C ARG A 93 10.95 -1.30 10.72
N SER A 94 11.00 -0.02 10.38
CA SER A 94 11.05 1.06 11.35
C SER A 94 9.97 2.09 11.09
N ASP A 95 9.42 2.65 12.18
CA ASP A 95 8.47 3.76 12.15
C ASP A 95 9.11 5.07 11.65
N HIS A 96 10.34 4.99 11.13
CA HIS A 96 11.15 6.10 10.67
C HIS A 96 10.93 6.37 9.17
N LEU A 97 10.23 5.53 8.42
CA LEU A 97 9.99 5.77 6.99
C LEU A 97 8.60 6.36 6.76
N CYS A 98 8.56 7.62 6.30
CA CYS A 98 7.33 8.25 5.84
C CYS A 98 7.29 8.23 4.30
N LEU A 99 6.26 7.58 3.75
CA LEU A 99 6.02 7.49 2.32
C LEU A 99 4.74 8.22 1.93
N LYS A 100 4.78 8.92 0.80
CA LYS A 100 3.59 9.52 0.19
C LYS A 100 3.64 9.35 -1.31
N LEU A 101 2.61 8.70 -1.87
CA LEU A 101 2.48 8.59 -3.33
C LEU A 101 1.97 9.90 -3.93
N THR A 102 2.41 10.18 -5.15
CA THR A 102 2.05 11.35 -5.94
C THR A 102 2.17 11.06 -7.43
N VAL A 103 1.82 12.05 -8.26
CA VAL A 103 2.06 12.01 -9.70
C VAL A 103 3.16 13.02 -10.03
N TRP A 104 4.19 12.56 -10.72
CA TRP A 104 5.25 13.41 -11.25
C TRP A 104 5.40 13.18 -12.76
N ASN A 105 5.22 14.24 -13.55
CA ASN A 105 5.32 14.19 -15.01
C ASN A 105 4.51 13.03 -15.63
N GLU A 106 3.25 12.91 -15.21
CA GLU A 106 2.31 11.84 -15.60
C GLU A 106 2.65 10.43 -15.10
N SER A 107 3.82 10.19 -14.52
CA SER A 107 4.21 8.90 -13.93
C SER A 107 3.88 8.88 -12.44
N VAL A 108 3.67 7.68 -11.88
CA VAL A 108 3.50 7.52 -10.44
C VAL A 108 4.85 7.73 -9.78
N ALA A 109 4.88 8.50 -8.71
CA ALA A 109 6.07 8.74 -7.94
C ALA A 109 5.76 8.63 -6.46
N PHE A 110 6.79 8.47 -5.63
CA PHE A 110 6.65 8.62 -4.20
C PHE A 110 7.75 9.47 -3.59
N LEU A 111 7.37 10.18 -2.54
CA LEU A 111 8.26 10.91 -1.67
C LEU A 111 8.56 10.03 -0.46
N ALA A 112 9.83 9.76 -0.22
CA ALA A 112 10.32 9.08 0.96
C ALA A 112 11.04 10.07 1.88
N ARG A 113 10.75 9.98 3.17
CA ARG A 113 11.49 10.69 4.21
C ARG A 113 11.84 9.72 5.31
N VAL A 114 13.13 9.64 5.62
CA VAL A 114 13.63 8.94 6.79
C VAL A 114 13.62 9.91 7.98
N VAL A 115 13.10 9.46 9.12
CA VAL A 115 12.91 10.24 10.34
C VAL A 115 13.70 9.57 11.45
N ASN A 116 14.94 10.02 11.68
CA ASN A 116 15.87 9.42 12.65
C ASN A 116 15.33 9.39 14.10
N SER A 117 14.38 10.27 14.46
CA SER A 117 13.64 10.23 15.72
C SER A 117 12.32 11.00 15.61
N PRO A 118 11.19 10.49 16.14
CA PRO A 118 9.92 11.24 16.17
C PRO A 118 10.00 12.55 16.96
N HIS A 119 11.07 12.76 17.75
CA HIS A 119 11.29 13.97 18.53
C HIS A 119 12.40 14.89 17.99
N ASP A 120 13.17 14.47 16.98
CA ASP A 120 14.26 15.27 16.44
C ASP A 120 13.87 15.91 15.11
N ASN A 121 13.17 17.03 15.19
CA ASN A 121 12.80 17.85 14.04
C ASN A 121 13.85 18.93 13.73
N ARG A 122 15.06 18.83 14.30
CA ARG A 122 16.10 19.87 14.20
C ARG A 122 16.78 19.91 12.83
N TYR A 123 16.76 18.79 12.10
CA TYR A 123 17.21 18.71 10.72
C TYR A 123 16.26 17.78 9.94
N PRO A 124 15.32 18.31 9.14
CA PRO A 124 14.55 17.46 8.26
C PRO A 124 15.52 16.84 7.26
N GLU A 125 15.73 15.52 7.34
CA GLU A 125 16.39 14.78 6.27
C GLU A 125 15.71 15.10 4.94
N PRO A 126 16.48 15.23 3.85
CA PRO A 126 15.93 15.56 2.55
C PRO A 126 14.91 14.50 2.13
N TYR A 127 13.85 14.95 1.46
CA TYR A 127 12.93 14.04 0.79
C TYR A 127 13.65 13.42 -0.40
N GLU A 128 13.66 12.10 -0.47
CA GLU A 128 14.00 11.37 -1.68
C GLU A 128 12.75 11.19 -2.53
N MET A 129 12.87 11.38 -3.85
CA MET A 129 11.77 11.18 -4.78
C MET A 129 12.12 10.07 -5.74
N TRP A 130 11.22 9.10 -5.85
CA TRP A 130 11.35 7.95 -6.72
C TRP A 130 10.19 7.95 -7.71
N VAL A 131 10.50 7.71 -8.98
CA VAL A 131 9.51 7.64 -10.05
C VAL A 131 9.40 6.19 -10.49
N MET A 132 8.17 5.68 -10.52
CA MET A 132 7.87 4.34 -11.01
C MET A 132 8.09 4.31 -12.52
N ASP A 133 8.78 3.27 -12.98
CA ASP A 133 8.97 3.04 -14.40
C ASP A 133 7.61 2.74 -15.06
N ASP A 134 7.31 3.42 -16.17
CA ASP A 134 6.09 3.22 -16.95
C ASP A 134 6.07 1.82 -17.61
N ASP A 135 7.23 1.15 -17.71
CA ASP A 135 7.37 -0.22 -18.21
C ASP A 135 6.80 -1.30 -17.25
N PHE A 136 6.41 -0.93 -16.02
CA PHE A 136 5.70 -1.84 -15.10
C PHE A 136 4.34 -2.34 -15.67
N LYS A 137 3.88 -1.79 -16.80
CA LYS A 137 2.66 -2.20 -17.49
C LYS A 137 2.71 -3.56 -18.19
N GLY A 138 3.83 -4.28 -18.18
CA GLY A 138 4.04 -5.40 -19.12
C GLY A 138 4.69 -6.68 -18.63
N ALA A 139 4.92 -6.88 -17.32
CA ALA A 139 5.66 -8.05 -16.83
C ALA A 139 4.83 -8.99 -15.95
N TYR A 140 3.59 -9.33 -16.34
CA TYR A 140 2.83 -10.46 -15.80
C TYR A 140 1.93 -11.09 -16.86
#